data_AF-E4XTC9-F1
#
_entry.id   AF-E4XTC9-F1
#
_cell.length_a   1.000
_cell.length_b   1.000
_cell.length_c   1.000
_cell.angle_alpha   90.00
_cell.angle_beta   90.00
_cell.angle_gamma   90.00
#
_symmetry.space_group_name_H-M   'P 1'
#
loop_
_entity.id
_entity.type
_entity.pdbx_description
1 polymer ?
#
loop_
_entity_poly.entity_id
_entity_poly.type
_entity_poly.pdbx_seq_one_letter_code
_entity_poly.pdbx_strand_id
1 'polypeptide(L)'
;MNLDDNHPLPAKRVRTGILDDFRSERVQKGEEDVFRTGARPVEENDPKGAGAAFHRLGVSRTKGGRGPESISMSCSDKITKWNFCGWQGAMMSHLLHAPLIPQKMIFGPCKDDQKSLNRAFSRLSHVKTSVVEKPIFSKSPQAISISTDTSSKIVSASSCLAWNMFMKKAEQLTGKLGYKHGAGKKNLHLQKTHSVLAPKYLFSLFHQIKPDFESYASCKSTSNNYIKLRDK
;
A
#
# COMPACT_ATOMS: atom_id res chain seq x y z
N MET A 1 15.02 45.15 23.49
CA MET A 1 13.67 45.54 23.95
C MET A 1 12.81 45.58 22.69
N ASN A 2 11.94 44.62 22.35
CA ASN A 2 11.33 43.53 23.09
C ASN A 2 11.24 42.28 22.20
N LEU A 3 11.38 41.13 22.84
CA LEU A 3 10.91 39.83 22.39
C LEU A 3 9.39 39.82 22.62
N ASP A 4 8.57 39.77 21.57
CA ASP A 4 7.28 39.05 21.61
C ASP A 4 6.67 38.98 20.20
N ASP A 5 6.95 37.88 19.48
CA ASP A 5 6.17 37.45 18.32
C ASP A 5 5.60 36.05 18.61
N ASN A 6 4.89 35.92 19.74
CA ASN A 6 4.04 34.79 20.06
C ASN A 6 2.67 34.92 19.37
N HIS A 7 2.66 35.10 18.05
CA HIS A 7 1.42 34.92 17.29
C HIS A 7 1.32 33.45 16.85
N PRO A 8 0.38 32.64 17.40
CA PRO A 8 0.15 31.32 16.84
C PRO A 8 -0.30 31.49 15.39
N LEU A 9 0.46 30.89 14.47
CA LEU A 9 0.06 30.80 13.07
C LEU A 9 -1.35 30.18 13.04
N PRO A 10 -2.33 30.81 12.37
CA PRO A 10 -3.66 30.23 12.30
C PRO A 10 -3.52 28.84 11.72
N ALA A 11 -4.07 27.84 12.41
CA ALA A 11 -4.12 26.47 11.94
C ALA A 11 -4.86 26.47 10.60
N LYS A 12 -4.11 26.59 9.49
CA LYS A 12 -4.66 26.47 8.15
C LYS A 12 -5.26 25.08 8.08
N ARG A 13 -6.58 25.03 8.17
CA ARG A 13 -7.37 23.82 8.05
C ARG A 13 -7.06 23.25 6.66
N VAL A 14 -6.14 22.30 6.60
CA VAL A 14 -5.82 21.58 5.37
C VAL A 14 -7.11 20.88 4.96
N ARG A 15 -7.83 21.45 3.98
CA ARG A 15 -8.97 20.79 3.36
C ARG A 15 -8.39 19.63 2.56
N THR A 16 -8.56 18.43 3.08
CA THR A 16 -8.12 17.18 2.45
C THR A 16 -9.09 16.80 1.32
N GLY A 17 -9.35 17.73 0.38
CA GLY A 17 -10.47 17.68 -0.58
C GLY A 17 -10.66 16.31 -1.22
N ILE A 18 -9.59 15.67 -1.71
CA ILE A 18 -9.67 14.33 -2.32
C ILE A 18 -10.15 13.23 -1.37
N LEU A 19 -9.87 13.31 -0.06
CA LEU A 19 -10.30 12.31 0.91
C LEU A 19 -11.63 12.66 1.57
N ASP A 20 -11.97 13.95 1.65
CA ASP A 20 -13.29 14.40 2.09
C ASP A 20 -14.38 14.06 1.06
N ASP A 21 -14.03 14.01 -0.24
CA ASP A 21 -14.92 13.63 -1.35
C ASP A 21 -15.22 12.12 -1.41
N PHE A 22 -14.55 11.28 -0.61
CA PHE A 22 -14.96 9.88 -0.42
C PHE A 22 -16.09 9.72 0.61
N ARG A 23 -16.61 10.83 1.16
CA ARG A 23 -17.88 10.78 1.91
C ARG A 23 -18.98 10.39 0.94
N SER A 24 -19.54 9.21 1.18
CA SER A 24 -20.75 8.77 0.51
C SER A 24 -21.85 9.83 0.71
N GLU A 25 -22.55 10.22 -0.36
CA GLU A 25 -23.72 11.11 -0.31
C GLU A 25 -24.84 10.59 0.64
N ARG A 26 -24.74 9.35 1.12
CA ARG A 26 -25.67 8.70 2.05
C ARG A 26 -25.38 8.93 3.54
N VAL A 27 -24.62 9.96 3.91
CA VAL A 27 -24.39 10.27 5.34
C VAL A 27 -25.49 11.20 5.82
N GLN A 28 -26.37 10.70 6.70
CA GLN A 28 -27.28 11.56 7.46
C GLN A 28 -26.48 12.38 8.48
N LYS A 29 -26.84 13.66 8.63
CA LYS A 29 -26.15 14.62 9.49
C LYS A 29 -26.25 14.18 10.96
N GLY A 30 -25.19 13.59 11.51
CA GLY A 30 -25.12 13.16 12.91
C GLY A 30 -24.52 11.78 13.14
N GLU A 31 -24.37 10.94 12.11
CA GLU A 31 -23.75 9.62 12.22
C GLU A 31 -22.23 9.68 12.00
N GLU A 32 -21.46 8.99 12.85
CA GLU A 32 -20.03 8.73 12.61
C GLU A 32 -19.88 7.73 11.44
N ASP A 33 -19.82 8.23 10.20
CA ASP A 33 -19.50 7.40 9.02
C ASP A 33 -17.99 7.11 8.99
N VAL A 34 -17.64 5.82 9.02
CA VAL A 34 -16.26 5.33 8.93
C VAL A 34 -15.87 5.30 7.46
N PHE A 35 -14.69 5.86 7.11
CA PHE A 35 -14.16 5.91 5.75
C PHE A 35 -14.42 4.62 4.97
N ARG A 36 -15.13 4.73 3.85
CA ARG A 36 -15.54 3.56 3.05
C ARG A 36 -14.39 3.08 2.16
N THR A 37 -14.32 1.78 1.95
CA THR A 37 -13.32 1.16 1.08
C THR A 37 -13.98 0.38 -0.06
N GLY A 38 -13.40 0.48 -1.26
CA GLY A 38 -13.76 -0.37 -2.40
C GLY A 38 -13.17 -1.77 -2.32
N ALA A 39 -12.27 -2.05 -1.37
CA ALA A 39 -11.76 -3.40 -1.11
C ALA A 39 -12.89 -4.30 -0.57
N ARG A 40 -12.93 -5.58 -0.92
CA ARG A 40 -13.97 -6.53 -0.50
C ARG A 40 -13.43 -7.51 0.54
N PRO A 41 -14.20 -7.91 1.57
CA PRO A 41 -13.77 -8.98 2.48
C PRO A 41 -13.45 -10.27 1.73
N VAL A 42 -12.46 -11.04 2.21
CA VAL A 42 -12.09 -12.33 1.62
C VAL A 42 -13.10 -13.43 1.97
N GLU A 43 -13.59 -13.45 3.21
CA GLU A 43 -14.42 -14.54 3.72
C GLU A 43 -15.91 -14.23 3.59
N GLU A 44 -16.45 -13.35 4.44
CA GLU A 44 -17.88 -13.02 4.40
C GLU A 44 -18.11 -11.54 4.09
N ASN A 45 -19.15 -11.28 3.29
CA ASN A 45 -19.52 -9.96 2.81
C ASN A 45 -19.73 -8.94 3.94
N ASP A 46 -19.53 -7.67 3.59
CA ASP A 46 -19.88 -6.57 4.48
C ASP A 46 -21.40 -6.53 4.72
N PRO A 47 -21.83 -6.19 5.95
CA PRO A 47 -23.25 -6.08 6.32
C PRO A 47 -24.00 -4.96 5.59
N LYS A 48 -23.30 -3.91 5.13
CA LYS A 48 -23.87 -2.76 4.41
C LYS A 48 -24.98 -2.01 5.17
N GLY A 49 -24.92 -2.02 6.51
CA GLY A 49 -25.78 -1.20 7.38
C GLY A 49 -25.44 0.29 7.32
N ALA A 50 -26.11 1.10 8.16
CA ALA A 50 -25.87 2.54 8.25
C ALA A 50 -24.54 2.87 8.98
N GLY A 51 -23.92 4.00 8.61
CA GLY A 51 -22.69 4.52 9.21
C GLY A 51 -21.60 3.46 9.49
N ALA A 52 -21.17 3.39 10.75
CA ALA A 52 -20.15 2.44 11.22
C ALA A 52 -20.54 0.96 11.06
N ALA A 53 -21.83 0.64 10.92
CA ALA A 53 -22.31 -0.72 10.67
C ALA A 53 -22.24 -1.13 9.18
N PHE A 54 -21.66 -0.30 8.31
CA PHE A 54 -21.53 -0.62 6.89
C PHE A 54 -20.49 -1.72 6.62
N HIS A 55 -19.28 -1.58 7.20
CA HIS A 55 -18.14 -2.47 6.94
C HIS A 55 -17.86 -3.40 8.10
N ARG A 56 -17.46 -4.63 7.80
CA ARG A 56 -16.78 -5.46 8.81
C ARG A 56 -15.36 -4.95 8.99
N LEU A 57 -15.01 -4.66 10.23
CA LEU A 57 -13.71 -4.15 10.62
C LEU A 57 -12.73 -5.28 10.95
N GLY A 58 -11.44 -5.06 10.71
CA GLY A 58 -10.39 -6.00 11.14
C GLY A 58 -10.25 -7.26 10.29
N VAL A 59 -10.99 -7.39 9.17
CA VAL A 59 -10.89 -8.54 8.27
C VAL A 59 -9.92 -8.32 7.12
N SER A 60 -9.42 -9.42 6.56
CA SER A 60 -8.64 -9.45 5.32
C SER A 60 -9.52 -9.08 4.12
N ARG A 61 -8.97 -8.31 3.18
CA ARG A 61 -9.70 -7.78 2.03
C ARG A 61 -8.90 -7.90 0.72
N THR A 62 -9.57 -8.17 -0.39
CA THR A 62 -9.01 -8.03 -1.74
C THR A 62 -9.32 -6.66 -2.32
N LYS A 63 -8.48 -6.15 -3.23
CA LYS A 63 -8.77 -4.90 -3.92
C LYS A 63 -9.97 -5.10 -4.86
N GLY A 64 -10.97 -4.25 -4.69
CA GLY A 64 -12.01 -4.09 -5.70
C GLY A 64 -11.41 -3.43 -6.96
N GLY A 65 -11.95 -3.80 -8.11
CA GLY A 65 -11.70 -3.13 -9.38
C GLY A 65 -13.01 -2.58 -9.96
N ARG A 66 -12.90 -1.69 -10.95
CA ARG A 66 -14.01 -1.37 -11.88
C ARG A 66 -14.19 -2.47 -12.95
N GLY A 67 -13.78 -3.70 -12.64
CA GLY A 67 -13.65 -4.85 -13.54
C GLY A 67 -13.60 -6.15 -12.73
N PRO A 68 -13.13 -7.28 -13.31
CA PRO A 68 -13.06 -8.56 -12.62
C PRO A 68 -12.33 -8.45 -11.28
N GLU A 69 -12.78 -9.24 -10.30
CA GLU A 69 -12.17 -9.23 -8.97
C GLU A 69 -10.67 -9.49 -9.09
N SER A 70 -9.88 -8.57 -8.52
CA SER A 70 -8.45 -8.81 -8.42
C SER A 70 -8.21 -9.76 -7.26
N ILE A 71 -7.44 -10.83 -7.49
CA ILE A 71 -6.92 -11.69 -6.41
C ILE A 71 -5.85 -10.96 -5.54
N SER A 72 -5.63 -9.67 -5.78
CA SER A 72 -4.67 -8.88 -5.03
C SER A 72 -5.25 -8.46 -3.70
N MET A 73 -4.59 -8.86 -2.61
CA MET A 73 -4.87 -8.34 -1.27
C MET A 73 -4.78 -6.80 -1.21
N SER A 74 -5.53 -6.22 -0.28
CA SER A 74 -5.53 -4.79 0.02
C SER A 74 -4.14 -4.30 0.42
N CYS A 75 -3.89 -2.99 0.28
CA CYS A 75 -2.60 -2.43 0.68
C CYS A 75 -2.37 -2.54 2.19
N SER A 76 -3.41 -2.35 3.01
CA SER A 76 -3.30 -2.53 4.47
C SER A 76 -2.90 -3.95 4.85
N ASP A 77 -3.45 -4.96 4.18
CA ASP A 77 -3.13 -6.37 4.48
C ASP A 77 -1.72 -6.73 4.02
N LYS A 78 -1.30 -6.23 2.85
CA LYS A 78 0.08 -6.38 2.37
C LYS A 78 1.08 -5.74 3.34
N ILE A 79 0.83 -4.51 3.77
CA ILE A 79 1.71 -3.80 4.71
C ILE A 79 1.72 -4.51 6.07
N THR A 80 0.57 -4.98 6.56
CA THR A 80 0.49 -5.77 7.80
C THR A 80 1.35 -7.02 7.70
N LYS A 81 1.26 -7.76 6.59
CA LYS A 81 2.11 -8.92 6.32
C LYS A 81 3.60 -8.57 6.23
N TRP A 82 3.95 -7.48 5.55
CA TRP A 82 5.35 -7.06 5.39
C TRP A 82 5.98 -6.58 6.69
N ASN A 83 5.20 -5.98 7.59
CA ASN A 83 5.67 -5.66 8.94
C ASN A 83 5.88 -6.89 9.83
N PHE A 84 5.42 -8.06 9.37
CA PHE A 84 5.62 -9.31 10.09
C PHE A 84 6.74 -10.15 9.45
N CYS A 85 6.65 -10.39 8.13
CA CYS A 85 7.57 -11.25 7.39
C CYS A 85 8.81 -10.49 6.88
N GLY A 86 8.78 -9.16 6.92
CA GLY A 86 9.79 -8.29 6.34
C GLY A 86 9.46 -7.80 4.93
N TRP A 87 9.80 -6.54 4.66
CA TRP A 87 9.56 -5.84 3.39
C TRP A 87 10.45 -6.35 2.25
N GLN A 88 11.58 -6.98 2.58
CA GLN A 88 12.49 -7.60 1.62
C GLN A 88 11.85 -8.78 0.86
N GLY A 89 10.84 -9.43 1.46
CA GLY A 89 10.19 -10.62 0.91
C GLY A 89 11.05 -11.90 0.96
N ALA A 90 10.47 -13.00 0.50
CA ALA A 90 11.08 -14.34 0.53
C ALA A 90 12.46 -14.40 -0.15
N MET A 91 12.60 -13.83 -1.34
CA MET A 91 13.82 -13.94 -2.14
C MET A 91 15.02 -13.28 -1.43
N MET A 92 14.87 -12.02 -1.00
CA MET A 92 15.95 -11.32 -0.31
C MET A 92 16.20 -11.82 1.12
N SER A 93 15.26 -12.57 1.72
CA SER A 93 15.48 -13.17 3.05
C SER A 93 16.60 -14.21 3.08
N HIS A 94 17.04 -14.72 1.93
CA HIS A 94 18.22 -15.58 1.81
C HIS A 94 19.54 -14.84 2.02
N LEU A 95 19.53 -13.51 1.93
CA LEU A 95 20.72 -12.65 2.07
C LEU A 95 20.71 -11.84 3.38
N LEU A 96 19.58 -11.80 4.09
CA LEU A 96 19.42 -11.02 5.31
C LEU A 96 19.20 -11.94 6.52
N HIS A 97 19.94 -11.69 7.60
CA HIS A 97 19.81 -12.45 8.85
C HIS A 97 18.51 -12.14 9.61
N ALA A 98 17.92 -10.97 9.37
CA ALA A 98 16.69 -10.52 10.02
C ALA A 98 15.74 -9.85 9.00
N PRO A 99 14.42 -9.84 9.26
CA PRO A 99 13.45 -9.13 8.42
C PRO A 99 13.72 -7.61 8.39
N LEU A 100 13.55 -7.00 7.22
CA LEU A 100 13.65 -5.55 7.05
C LEU A 100 12.30 -4.91 7.35
N ILE A 101 12.24 -4.15 8.45
CA ILE A 101 11.04 -3.47 8.93
C ILE A 101 11.27 -1.95 8.92
N PRO A 102 10.36 -1.15 8.37
CA PRO A 102 10.48 0.30 8.42
C PRO A 102 10.22 0.80 9.84
N GLN A 103 11.13 1.63 10.35
CA GLN A 103 10.97 2.29 11.65
C GLN A 103 9.75 3.22 11.69
N LYS A 104 9.41 3.85 10.56
CA LYS A 104 8.34 4.85 10.46
C LYS A 104 7.54 4.70 9.18
N MET A 105 6.22 4.84 9.29
CA MET A 105 5.30 4.93 8.16
C MET A 105 4.62 6.30 8.15
N ILE A 106 4.76 7.01 7.04
CA ILE A 106 4.27 8.37 6.88
C ILE A 106 3.11 8.35 5.89
N PHE A 107 1.95 8.82 6.33
CA PHE A 107 0.77 8.93 5.46
C PHE A 107 0.61 10.35 4.93
N GLY A 108 0.05 10.46 3.73
CA GLY A 108 -0.35 11.75 3.16
C GLY A 108 -1.48 12.41 3.95
N PRO A 109 -2.05 13.52 3.44
CA PRO A 109 -3.04 14.30 4.15
C PRO A 109 -4.34 13.50 4.23
N CYS A 110 -4.52 12.73 5.31
CA CYS A 110 -5.72 11.96 5.63
C CYS A 110 -6.22 12.36 7.00
N LYS A 111 -7.53 12.30 7.24
CA LYS A 111 -8.07 12.33 8.59
C LYS A 111 -7.40 11.19 9.36
N ASP A 112 -6.80 11.53 10.50
CA ASP A 112 -6.11 10.51 11.27
C ASP A 112 -7.18 9.59 11.80
N ASP A 113 -7.06 8.31 11.51
CA ASP A 113 -7.81 7.31 12.24
C ASP A 113 -6.81 6.33 12.82
N GLN A 114 -6.17 6.77 13.91
CA GLN A 114 -5.26 5.95 14.69
C GLN A 114 -5.95 4.64 15.13
N LYS A 115 -7.28 4.63 15.34
CA LYS A 115 -8.02 3.40 15.63
C LYS A 115 -8.00 2.45 14.43
N SER A 116 -8.19 2.95 13.21
CA SER A 116 -8.08 2.15 11.99
C SER A 116 -6.67 1.64 11.72
N LEU A 117 -5.63 2.46 11.94
CA LEU A 117 -4.24 2.02 11.82
C LEU A 117 -3.93 0.94 12.86
N ASN A 118 -4.22 1.20 14.13
CA ASN A 118 -4.00 0.24 15.22
C ASN A 118 -4.72 -1.07 14.93
N ARG A 119 -5.98 -1.03 14.50
CA ARG A 119 -6.74 -2.21 14.12
C ARG A 119 -6.11 -2.97 12.96
N ALA A 120 -5.62 -2.29 11.92
CA ALA A 120 -4.99 -2.96 10.79
C ALA A 120 -3.74 -3.74 11.21
N PHE A 121 -2.92 -3.19 12.10
CA PHE A 121 -1.69 -3.83 12.56
C PHE A 121 -1.89 -4.79 13.74
N SER A 122 -2.91 -4.60 14.57
CA SER A 122 -3.21 -5.49 15.69
C SER A 122 -3.82 -6.82 15.28
N ARG A 123 -4.22 -6.99 14.00
CA ARG A 123 -4.76 -8.25 13.48
C ARG A 123 -3.83 -9.43 13.71
N LEU A 124 -2.52 -9.21 13.67
CA LEU A 124 -1.52 -10.25 13.91
C LEU A 124 -0.93 -10.20 15.33
N SER A 125 -1.54 -9.48 16.26
CA SER A 125 -1.02 -9.34 17.63
C SER A 125 -1.00 -10.64 18.44
N HIS A 126 -1.86 -11.60 18.08
CA HIS A 126 -1.89 -12.94 18.68
C HIS A 126 -0.71 -13.81 18.23
N VAL A 127 -0.04 -13.42 17.15
CA VAL A 127 1.08 -14.16 16.60
C VAL A 127 2.36 -13.78 17.34
N LYS A 128 2.93 -14.71 18.12
CA LYS A 128 4.19 -14.49 18.84
C LYS A 128 5.39 -14.55 17.89
N THR A 129 6.13 -13.45 17.84
CA THR A 129 7.28 -13.23 16.97
C THR A 129 8.24 -12.25 17.66
N SER A 130 9.53 -12.44 17.42
CA SER A 130 10.60 -11.58 17.93
C SER A 130 10.70 -10.23 17.20
N VAL A 131 9.90 -10.00 16.15
CA VAL A 131 10.11 -8.92 15.17
C VAL A 131 9.10 -7.77 15.28
N VAL A 132 8.18 -7.78 16.25
CA VAL A 132 7.13 -6.74 16.31
C VAL A 132 7.62 -5.46 17.00
N GLU A 133 8.37 -4.65 16.27
CA GLU A 133 8.38 -3.21 16.52
C GLU A 133 7.06 -2.62 16.03
N LYS A 134 6.37 -1.85 16.86
CA LYS A 134 5.21 -1.07 16.43
C LYS A 134 5.74 0.08 15.57
N PRO A 135 5.46 0.11 14.25
CA PRO A 135 5.97 1.16 13.41
C PRO A 135 5.39 2.51 13.85
N ILE A 136 6.22 3.54 13.85
CA ILE A 136 5.79 4.89 14.19
C ILE A 136 4.92 5.41 13.05
N PHE A 137 3.68 5.77 13.33
CA PHE A 137 2.81 6.40 12.36
C PHE A 137 2.92 7.92 12.47
N SER A 138 3.07 8.60 11.34
CA SER A 138 2.95 10.05 11.30
C SER A 138 2.30 10.52 10.01
N LYS A 139 1.92 11.80 9.98
CA LYS A 139 1.46 12.46 8.77
C LYS A 139 2.59 13.24 8.12
N SER A 140 2.57 13.31 6.80
CA SER A 140 3.46 14.20 6.06
C SER A 140 2.98 15.65 6.23
N PRO A 141 3.85 16.57 6.69
CA PRO A 141 3.54 18.00 6.72
C PRO A 141 3.52 18.61 5.31
N GLN A 142 4.19 17.96 4.35
CA GLN A 142 4.31 18.36 2.94
C GLN A 142 3.50 17.44 2.03
N ALA A 143 2.35 17.01 2.54
CA ALA A 143 1.31 16.45 1.71
C ALA A 143 1.08 17.36 0.50
N ILE A 144 1.32 16.87 -0.72
CA ILE A 144 1.04 17.61 -1.96
C ILE A 144 -0.42 18.05 -1.89
N SER A 145 -0.63 19.33 -1.62
CA SER A 145 -1.93 19.97 -1.69
C SER A 145 -2.34 19.94 -3.15
N ILE A 146 -3.34 19.13 -3.45
CA ILE A 146 -3.95 19.06 -4.77
C ILE A 146 -4.35 20.46 -5.22
N SER A 147 -4.06 20.77 -6.48
CA SER A 147 -4.60 21.95 -7.17
C SER A 147 -6.08 22.09 -6.85
N THR A 148 -6.48 23.25 -6.32
CA THR A 148 -7.87 23.60 -6.01
C THR A 148 -8.71 23.85 -7.26
N ASP A 149 -8.13 23.70 -8.45
CA ASP A 149 -8.78 23.96 -9.72
C ASP A 149 -9.55 22.73 -10.20
N THR A 150 -10.65 22.41 -9.50
CA THR A 150 -11.50 21.25 -9.78
C THR A 150 -12.84 21.70 -10.37
N SER A 151 -12.81 22.28 -11.57
CA SER A 151 -14.02 22.40 -12.41
C SER A 151 -14.45 21.05 -13.00
N SER A 152 -13.60 20.01 -12.90
CA SER A 152 -13.85 18.69 -13.48
C SER A 152 -13.81 17.55 -12.44
N LYS A 153 -14.55 16.48 -12.74
CA LYS A 153 -14.61 15.26 -11.94
C LYS A 153 -13.22 14.62 -11.84
N ILE A 154 -12.71 14.46 -10.62
CA ILE A 154 -11.45 13.77 -10.36
C ILE A 154 -11.61 12.27 -10.65
N VAL A 155 -10.72 11.73 -11.49
CA VAL A 155 -10.68 10.29 -11.79
C VAL A 155 -9.27 9.76 -11.56
N SER A 156 -9.16 8.59 -10.93
CA SER A 156 -7.89 7.90 -10.75
C SER A 156 -7.24 7.57 -12.09
N ALA A 157 -5.94 7.83 -12.22
CA ALA A 157 -5.19 7.43 -13.40
C ALA A 157 -5.22 5.91 -13.61
N SER A 158 -5.28 5.48 -14.87
CA SER A 158 -5.21 4.07 -15.27
C SER A 158 -3.78 3.54 -15.39
N SER A 159 -2.80 4.35 -15.02
CA SER A 159 -1.36 4.06 -15.09
C SER A 159 -0.68 4.27 -13.74
N CYS A 160 0.48 3.66 -13.59
CA CYS A 160 1.35 3.77 -12.43
C CYS A 160 2.70 4.33 -12.90
N LEU A 161 3.33 5.15 -12.06
CA LEU A 161 4.72 5.57 -12.25
C LEU A 161 5.62 4.79 -11.29
N ALA A 162 6.72 4.26 -11.79
CA ALA A 162 7.72 3.55 -11.01
C ALA A 162 9.11 4.10 -11.32
N TRP A 163 9.86 4.44 -10.28
CA TRP A 163 11.22 4.96 -10.40
C TRP A 163 12.08 4.46 -9.24
N ASN A 164 13.36 4.22 -9.51
CA ASN A 164 14.38 4.00 -8.48
C ASN A 164 15.63 4.79 -8.86
N MET A 165 16.55 4.95 -7.90
CA MET A 165 17.75 5.78 -8.06
C MET A 165 18.68 5.39 -9.21
N PHE A 166 18.60 4.15 -9.72
CA PHE A 166 19.42 3.65 -10.82
C PHE A 166 18.76 3.87 -12.19
N MET A 167 17.54 4.43 -12.23
CA MET A 167 16.81 4.67 -13.46
C MET A 167 16.99 6.11 -13.94
N LYS A 168 17.42 6.27 -15.20
CA LYS A 168 17.52 7.58 -15.86
C LYS A 168 16.16 8.29 -15.98
N LYS A 169 15.07 7.54 -16.13
CA LYS A 169 13.70 8.03 -16.27
C LYS A 169 12.72 7.09 -15.58
N ALA A 170 11.61 7.64 -15.06
CA ALA A 170 10.54 6.84 -14.49
C ALA A 170 9.86 5.98 -15.58
N GLU A 171 9.48 4.76 -15.21
CA GLU A 171 8.61 3.90 -16.01
C GLU A 171 7.15 4.28 -15.77
N GLN A 172 6.40 4.49 -16.85
CA GLN A 172 4.96 4.53 -16.79
C GLN A 172 4.41 3.15 -17.17
N LEU A 173 3.64 2.53 -16.29
CA LEU A 173 3.08 1.19 -16.44
C LEU A 173 1.55 1.26 -16.58
N THR A 174 0.99 0.40 -17.41
CA THR A 174 -0.46 0.22 -17.52
C THR A 174 -0.98 -0.48 -16.27
N GLY A 175 -2.00 0.07 -15.62
CA GLY A 175 -2.56 -0.50 -14.38
C GLY A 175 -3.23 -1.87 -14.59
N LYS A 176 -3.73 -2.14 -15.80
CA LYS A 176 -4.41 -3.40 -16.14
C LYS A 176 -3.45 -4.56 -16.41
N LEU A 177 -2.37 -4.32 -17.15
CA LEU A 177 -1.49 -5.39 -17.64
C LEU A 177 -0.10 -5.36 -17.00
N GLY A 178 0.32 -4.26 -16.37
CA GLY A 178 1.64 -4.12 -15.74
C GLY A 178 2.80 -3.92 -16.72
N TYR A 179 2.52 -3.73 -18.02
CA TYR A 179 3.54 -3.41 -19.03
C TYR A 179 3.74 -1.91 -19.16
N LYS A 180 4.90 -1.52 -19.69
CA LYS A 180 5.22 -0.13 -20.04
C LYS A 180 4.15 0.47 -20.95
N HIS A 181 3.79 1.71 -20.66
CA HIS A 181 2.82 2.46 -21.46
C HIS A 181 3.28 2.54 -22.92
N GLY A 182 2.34 2.46 -23.86
CA GLY A 182 2.64 2.36 -25.30
C GLY A 182 3.02 0.96 -25.80
N ALA A 183 3.11 -0.07 -24.93
CA ALA A 183 3.31 -1.44 -25.37
C ALA A 183 2.06 -1.99 -26.08
N GLY A 184 2.13 -2.14 -27.41
CA GLY A 184 1.08 -2.80 -28.19
C GLY A 184 0.95 -4.29 -27.84
N LYS A 185 -0.25 -4.87 -27.96
CA LYS A 185 -0.53 -6.28 -27.61
C LYS A 185 0.40 -7.29 -28.29
N LYS A 186 0.81 -7.00 -29.54
CA LYS A 186 1.74 -7.85 -30.31
C LYS A 186 3.17 -7.84 -29.76
N ASN A 187 3.54 -6.80 -29.00
CA ASN A 187 4.90 -6.54 -28.55
C ASN A 187 5.16 -6.93 -27.09
N LEU A 188 4.17 -7.52 -26.40
CA LEU A 188 4.27 -7.89 -24.98
C LEU A 188 5.36 -8.93 -24.70
N HIS A 189 5.81 -9.68 -25.70
CA HIS A 189 6.93 -10.62 -25.57
C HIS A 189 8.30 -9.91 -25.53
N LEU A 190 8.39 -8.65 -26.00
CA LEU A 190 9.64 -7.91 -26.08
C LEU A 190 10.04 -7.37 -24.71
N GLN A 191 11.27 -7.66 -24.27
CA GLN A 191 11.83 -7.20 -22.98
C GLN A 191 11.69 -5.68 -22.76
N LYS A 192 11.85 -4.87 -23.81
CA LYS A 192 11.71 -3.40 -23.72
C LYS A 192 10.34 -2.93 -23.23
N THR A 193 9.30 -3.77 -23.31
CA THR A 193 7.94 -3.47 -22.85
C THR A 193 7.69 -3.85 -21.39
N HIS A 194 8.62 -4.58 -20.76
CA HIS A 194 8.48 -5.03 -19.39
C HIS A 194 9.05 -4.00 -18.41
N SER A 195 8.49 -3.93 -17.21
CA SER A 195 9.10 -3.16 -16.12
C SER A 195 10.36 -3.86 -15.63
N VAL A 196 11.40 -3.08 -15.28
CA VAL A 196 12.58 -3.60 -14.57
C VAL A 196 12.23 -4.18 -13.19
N LEU A 197 11.08 -3.80 -12.62
CA LEU A 197 10.57 -4.31 -11.35
C LEU A 197 9.77 -5.62 -11.50
N ALA A 198 9.63 -6.16 -12.71
CA ALA A 198 8.92 -7.42 -12.90
C ALA A 198 9.68 -8.57 -12.21
N PRO A 199 8.98 -9.57 -11.62
CA PRO A 199 9.61 -10.66 -10.87
C PRO A 199 10.74 -11.37 -11.62
N LYS A 200 10.60 -11.54 -12.94
CA LYS A 200 11.62 -12.11 -13.81
C LYS A 200 12.96 -11.39 -13.69
N TYR A 201 12.97 -10.06 -13.84
CA TYR A 201 14.21 -9.27 -13.84
C TYR A 201 14.78 -9.09 -12.43
N LEU A 202 13.91 -8.95 -11.42
CA LEU A 202 14.35 -8.96 -10.02
C LEU A 202 15.02 -10.28 -9.65
N PHE A 203 14.48 -11.41 -10.11
CA PHE A 203 15.10 -12.72 -9.90
C PHE A 203 16.42 -12.85 -10.67
N SER A 204 16.48 -12.40 -11.94
CA SER A 204 17.74 -12.39 -12.69
C SER A 204 18.85 -11.60 -11.99
N LEU A 205 18.52 -10.44 -11.41
CA LEU A 205 19.48 -9.66 -10.64
C LEU A 205 19.90 -10.37 -9.35
N PHE A 206 18.95 -10.94 -8.62
CA PHE A 206 19.24 -11.72 -7.41
C PHE A 206 20.12 -12.93 -7.71
N HIS A 207 19.86 -13.64 -8.80
CA HIS A 207 20.58 -14.84 -9.20
C HIS A 207 22.07 -14.55 -9.54
N GLN A 208 22.40 -13.33 -9.97
CA GLN A 208 23.80 -12.90 -10.13
C GLN A 208 24.56 -12.86 -8.79
N ILE A 209 23.85 -12.65 -7.68
CA ILE A 209 24.42 -12.58 -6.33
C ILE A 209 24.36 -13.95 -5.64
N LYS A 210 23.26 -14.69 -5.85
CA LYS A 210 23.01 -15.99 -5.25
C LYS A 210 22.50 -16.99 -6.30
N PRO A 211 23.41 -17.68 -7.02
CA PRO A 211 23.06 -18.55 -8.13
C PRO A 211 22.50 -19.92 -7.70
N ASP A 212 22.46 -20.22 -6.40
CA ASP A 212 22.08 -21.53 -5.82
C ASP A 212 20.64 -21.98 -6.12
N PHE A 213 19.83 -21.15 -6.79
CA PHE A 213 18.43 -21.43 -7.05
C PHE A 213 18.16 -21.59 -8.54
N GLU A 214 17.63 -22.75 -8.92
CA GLU A 214 17.25 -23.08 -10.31
C GLU A 214 16.13 -22.16 -10.83
N SER A 215 15.18 -21.78 -9.97
CA SER A 215 14.01 -21.00 -10.38
C SER A 215 13.52 -20.02 -9.31
N TYR A 216 12.80 -18.99 -9.76
CA TYR A 216 12.15 -18.03 -8.86
C TYR A 216 11.19 -18.72 -7.86
N ALA A 217 10.51 -19.79 -8.28
CA ALA A 217 9.63 -20.56 -7.41
C ALA A 217 10.43 -21.29 -6.32
N SER A 218 11.48 -22.03 -6.70
CA SER A 218 12.36 -22.75 -5.76
C SER A 218 13.02 -21.80 -4.75
N CYS A 219 13.45 -20.61 -5.20
CA CYS A 219 14.00 -19.59 -4.33
C CYS A 219 12.99 -19.15 -3.25
N LYS A 220 11.72 -18.98 -3.60
CA LYS A 220 10.71 -18.58 -2.62
C LYS A 220 10.31 -19.71 -1.68
N SER A 221 10.20 -20.94 -2.16
CA SER A 221 9.76 -22.08 -1.35
C SER A 221 10.82 -22.59 -0.36
N THR A 222 12.08 -22.21 -0.54
CA THR A 222 13.20 -22.60 0.34
C THR A 222 13.56 -21.53 1.37
N SER A 223 12.85 -20.39 1.39
CA SER A 223 13.08 -19.29 2.33
C SER A 223 12.57 -19.59 3.74
N ASN A 224 13.17 -20.56 4.41
CA ASN A 224 12.67 -21.17 5.66
C ASN A 224 12.29 -20.15 6.74
N ASN A 225 13.13 -19.15 7.00
CA ASN A 225 12.85 -18.13 8.02
C ASN A 225 11.65 -17.27 7.63
N TYR A 226 11.56 -16.86 6.36
CA TYR A 226 10.42 -16.07 5.86
C TYR A 226 9.13 -16.90 5.85
N ILE A 227 9.19 -18.17 5.44
CA ILE A 227 8.04 -19.09 5.39
C ILE A 227 7.51 -19.35 6.81
N LYS A 228 8.40 -19.63 7.76
CA LYS A 228 8.03 -19.78 9.18
C LYS A 228 7.32 -18.54 9.74
N LEU A 229 7.66 -17.34 9.27
CA LEU A 229 6.94 -16.13 9.65
C LEU A 229 5.62 -15.99 8.88
N ARG A 230 5.59 -16.30 7.59
CA ARG A 230 4.41 -16.19 6.74
C ARG A 230 3.27 -17.11 7.15
N ASP A 231 3.59 -18.31 7.63
CA ASP A 231 2.63 -19.38 7.92
C ASP A 231 2.15 -19.39 9.37
N LYS A 232 2.61 -18.44 10.18
CA LYS A 232 2.07 -18.14 11.51
C LYS A 232 0.90 -17.18 11.41
#